data_AF-A0A951V8E3-F1
#
_entry.id   AF-A0A951V8E3-F1
#
_cell.length_a   1.000
_cell.length_b   1.000
_cell.length_c   1.000
_cell.angle_alpha   90.00
_cell.angle_beta   90.00
_cell.angle_gamma   90.00
#
_symmetry.space_group_name_H-M   'P 1'
#
loop_
_entity.id
_entity.type
_entity.pdbx_description
1 polymer ?
#
loop_
_entity_poly.entity_id
_entity_poly.type
_entity_poly.pdbx_seq_one_letter_code
_entity_poly.pdbx_strand_id
1 'polypeptide(L)'
;MQRSQNKIIILLLFFSVLIAAPVGMETAMLVARRVYPEKIVSDFRTVSDHVYLSIFEDGGFLLISADNRFPALLGYSEHALTEYEHPAFQDRLLAYGREMGRVLPKLRETHPSWDLYLDPRFSKPAVRGEVQPLITSTWNQSPYYNDLFPKFSGTDTKAYAGCVAVVMGQLIRYYEHPSRGIGRKSYYDAGNDSLLVAWFDTTVYRWENMPASLNAGSTRSQITEISRLLYQSAVSVEMEFKTDGSYASYDDMLYAMTGY
;
A
#
# COMPACT_ATOMS: atom_id res chain seq x y z
N MET A 1 60.26 21.17 53.77
CA MET A 1 59.04 21.75 53.16
C MET A 1 58.71 20.96 51.89
N GLN A 2 57.76 20.04 51.93
CA GLN A 2 57.33 19.27 50.76
C GLN A 2 55.79 19.37 50.70
N ARG A 3 55.29 20.18 49.77
CA ARG A 3 53.85 20.41 49.56
C ARG A 3 53.26 19.21 48.83
N SER A 4 52.37 18.46 49.48
CA SER A 4 51.53 17.45 48.84
C SER A 4 50.51 18.16 47.93
N GLN A 5 50.55 17.88 46.63
CA GLN A 5 49.47 18.29 45.73
C GLN A 5 48.36 17.24 45.76
N ASN A 6 47.23 17.62 46.36
CA ASN A 6 45.99 16.84 46.28
C ASN A 6 45.42 16.95 44.86
N LYS A 7 45.49 15.87 44.08
CA LYS A 7 44.79 15.76 42.81
C LYS A 7 43.34 15.39 43.08
N ILE A 8 42.43 16.33 42.90
CA ILE A 8 40.99 16.07 42.90
C ILE A 8 40.65 15.48 41.53
N ILE A 9 40.25 14.20 41.50
CA ILE A 9 39.71 13.54 40.30
C ILE A 9 38.20 13.76 40.33
N ILE A 10 37.70 14.57 39.39
CA ILE A 10 36.26 14.75 39.18
C ILE A 10 35.80 13.66 38.22
N LEU A 11 35.04 12.69 38.73
CA LEU A 11 34.39 11.65 37.93
C LEU A 11 33.06 12.20 37.41
N LEU A 12 33.03 12.62 36.14
CA LEU A 12 31.80 13.00 35.44
C LEU A 12 31.04 11.74 35.03
N LEU A 13 30.03 11.35 35.82
CA LEU A 13 29.05 10.35 35.43
C LEU A 13 28.11 10.96 34.38
N PHE A 14 28.33 10.64 33.11
CA PHE A 14 27.35 10.87 32.06
C PHE A 14 26.19 9.89 32.25
N PHE A 15 25.12 10.34 32.91
CA PHE A 15 23.81 9.71 32.75
C PHE A 15 23.30 10.07 31.36
N SER A 16 23.54 9.19 30.37
CA SER A 16 22.81 9.24 29.11
C SER A 16 21.37 8.86 29.40
N VAL A 17 20.52 9.84 29.68
CA VAL A 17 19.09 9.65 29.52
C VAL A 17 18.90 9.40 28.02
N LEU A 18 18.55 8.17 27.65
CA LEU A 18 18.09 7.84 26.30
C LEU A 18 16.77 8.58 26.09
N ILE A 19 16.88 9.86 25.75
CA ILE A 19 15.73 10.66 25.37
C ILE A 19 15.29 10.12 24.02
N ALA A 20 14.03 9.71 23.94
CA ALA A 20 13.34 9.43 22.71
C ALA A 20 13.64 10.50 21.64
N ALA A 21 14.12 10.09 20.47
CA ALA A 21 14.77 10.98 19.52
C ALA A 21 14.54 10.52 18.06
N PRO A 22 14.74 11.45 17.09
CA PRO A 22 14.89 11.09 15.70
C PRO A 22 15.95 9.99 15.52
N VAL A 23 15.68 9.05 14.63
CA VAL A 23 16.57 7.94 14.31
C VAL A 23 17.35 8.28 13.05
N GLY A 24 18.68 8.20 13.12
CA GLY A 24 19.54 8.37 11.95
C GLY A 24 19.46 7.17 11.00
N MET A 25 19.73 7.42 9.71
CA MET A 25 19.68 6.39 8.66
C MET A 25 20.56 5.17 8.98
N GLU A 26 21.74 5.34 9.59
CA GLU A 26 22.60 4.21 9.98
C GLU A 26 21.93 3.25 10.97
N THR A 27 21.22 3.79 11.96
CA THR A 27 20.50 2.97 12.96
C THR A 27 19.31 2.26 12.31
N ALA A 28 18.59 2.96 11.43
CA ALA A 28 17.50 2.36 10.66
C ALA A 28 17.99 1.28 9.68
N MET A 29 19.13 1.48 9.01
CA MET A 29 19.76 0.46 8.16
C MET A 29 20.19 -0.77 8.97
N LEU A 30 20.62 -0.60 10.22
CA LEU A 30 20.94 -1.72 11.10
C LEU A 30 19.68 -2.57 11.39
N VAL A 31 18.52 -1.94 11.60
CA VAL A 31 17.24 -2.67 11.69
C VAL A 31 16.99 -3.48 10.43
N ALA A 32 17.18 -2.91 9.24
CA ALA A 32 16.98 -3.63 7.99
C ALA A 32 17.86 -4.90 7.88
N ARG A 33 19.16 -4.75 8.20
CA ARG A 33 20.14 -5.85 8.21
C ARG A 33 19.86 -6.89 9.30
N ARG A 34 19.12 -6.57 10.34
CA ARG A 34 18.74 -7.52 11.41
C ARG A 34 17.46 -8.27 11.08
N VAL A 35 16.51 -7.60 10.42
CA VAL A 35 15.26 -8.22 9.98
C VAL A 35 15.50 -9.22 8.86
N TYR A 36 16.37 -8.89 7.90
CA TYR A 36 16.76 -9.75 6.78
C TYR A 36 18.29 -9.80 6.62
N PRO A 37 19.02 -10.53 7.49
CA PRO A 37 20.49 -10.59 7.48
C PRO A 37 21.10 -11.21 6.23
N GLU A 38 20.32 -12.03 5.51
CA GLU A 38 20.69 -12.65 4.24
C GLU A 38 20.51 -11.73 3.03
N LYS A 39 19.79 -10.62 3.16
CA LYS A 39 19.48 -9.71 2.05
C LYS A 39 20.45 -8.52 1.99
N ILE A 40 20.76 -8.09 0.77
CA ILE A 40 21.58 -6.91 0.50
C ILE A 40 20.66 -5.72 0.25
N VAL A 41 20.89 -4.62 0.97
CA VAL A 41 20.15 -3.36 0.76
C VAL A 41 20.70 -2.67 -0.49
N SER A 42 19.85 -2.48 -1.51
CA SER A 42 20.18 -1.83 -2.78
C SER A 42 19.93 -0.33 -2.77
N ASP A 43 18.87 0.11 -2.11
CA ASP A 43 18.50 1.52 -1.94
C ASP A 43 17.94 1.77 -0.54
N PHE A 44 18.22 2.95 0.00
CA PHE A 44 17.73 3.39 1.30
C PHE A 44 17.50 4.90 1.28
N ARG A 45 16.23 5.30 1.42
CA ARG A 45 15.83 6.70 1.24
C ARG A 45 14.71 7.11 2.18
N THR A 46 14.63 8.41 2.47
CA THR A 46 13.47 9.02 3.14
C THR A 46 12.32 9.12 2.16
N VAL A 47 11.14 8.62 2.54
CA VAL A 47 9.92 8.68 1.69
C VAL A 47 8.81 9.55 2.29
N SER A 48 8.93 9.93 3.56
CA SER A 48 8.18 11.01 4.19
C SER A 48 8.92 11.49 5.45
N ASP A 49 8.47 12.59 6.07
CA ASP A 49 9.12 13.23 7.24
C ASP A 49 9.53 12.27 8.37
N HIS A 50 8.83 11.14 8.50
CA HIS A 50 9.03 10.18 9.58
C HIS A 50 9.23 8.73 9.12
N VAL A 51 9.45 8.49 7.82
CA VAL A 51 9.52 7.14 7.25
C VAL A 51 10.70 6.98 6.29
N TYR A 52 11.51 5.96 6.53
CA TYR A 52 12.51 5.43 5.62
C TYR A 52 11.97 4.24 4.84
N LEU A 53 12.40 4.12 3.59
CA LEU A 53 12.20 2.95 2.73
C LEU A 53 13.55 2.29 2.48
N SER A 54 13.68 1.01 2.83
CA SER A 54 14.83 0.16 2.53
C SER A 54 14.42 -0.87 1.48
N ILE A 55 15.10 -0.91 0.34
CA ILE A 55 14.84 -1.85 -0.76
C ILE A 55 15.98 -2.87 -0.82
N PHE A 56 15.66 -4.13 -1.10
CA PHE A 56 16.65 -5.20 -1.23
C PHE A 56 16.94 -5.56 -2.69
N GLU A 57 18.16 -5.99 -2.99
CA GLU A 57 18.61 -6.39 -4.34
C GLU A 57 17.80 -7.55 -4.93
N ASP A 58 17.44 -8.53 -4.11
CA ASP A 58 16.70 -9.74 -4.49
C ASP A 58 15.17 -9.56 -4.40
N GLY A 59 14.71 -8.32 -4.19
CA GLY A 59 13.32 -7.97 -4.01
C GLY A 59 12.87 -7.93 -2.54
N GLY A 60 11.77 -7.23 -2.32
CA GLY A 60 11.27 -6.89 -0.99
C GLY A 60 11.69 -5.50 -0.54
N PHE A 61 10.99 -4.99 0.46
CA PHE A 61 11.31 -3.72 1.10
C PHE A 61 10.85 -3.69 2.55
N LEU A 62 11.42 -2.74 3.32
CA LEU A 62 10.98 -2.38 4.67
C LEU A 62 10.61 -0.90 4.72
N LEU A 63 9.54 -0.59 5.46
CA LEU A 63 9.21 0.75 5.92
C LEU A 63 9.65 0.87 7.38
N ILE A 64 10.60 1.76 7.65
CA ILE A 64 11.24 1.91 8.95
C ILE A 64 10.94 3.31 9.48
N SER A 65 10.61 3.43 10.77
CA SER A 65 10.37 4.73 11.36
C SER A 65 11.67 5.53 11.49
N ALA A 66 11.62 6.82 11.15
CA ALA A 66 12.70 7.77 11.38
C ALA A 66 12.69 8.38 12.79
N ASP A 67 11.90 7.86 13.72
CA ASP A 67 11.84 8.34 15.09
C ASP A 67 11.55 7.19 16.08
N ASN A 68 12.36 7.08 17.13
CA ASN A 68 12.33 5.90 17.97
C ASN A 68 11.11 5.81 18.91
N ARG A 69 10.25 6.84 18.91
CA ARG A 69 8.96 6.86 19.62
C ARG A 69 7.88 6.03 18.95
N PHE A 70 8.06 5.67 17.68
CA PHE A 70 7.16 4.80 16.93
C PHE A 70 7.75 3.40 16.76
N PRO A 71 6.93 2.40 16.38
CA PRO A 71 7.45 1.09 16.00
C PRO A 71 8.57 1.19 14.97
N ALA A 72 9.66 0.46 15.20
CA ALA A 72 10.83 0.49 14.34
C ALA A 72 10.47 0.05 12.91
N LEU A 73 9.69 -1.02 12.79
CA LEU A 73 9.17 -1.54 11.53
C LEU A 73 7.69 -1.17 11.38
N LEU A 74 7.36 -0.39 10.35
CA LEU A 74 6.00 0.10 10.04
C LEU A 74 5.29 -0.78 9.00
N GLY A 75 6.06 -1.54 8.21
CA GLY A 75 5.55 -2.42 7.17
C GLY A 75 6.68 -3.07 6.40
N TYR A 76 6.40 -4.17 5.73
CA TYR A 76 7.36 -4.85 4.86
C TYR A 76 6.66 -5.56 3.72
N SER A 77 7.43 -5.89 2.69
CA SER A 77 7.06 -6.80 1.61
C SER A 77 8.23 -7.72 1.33
N GLU A 78 7.95 -8.99 1.03
CA GLU A 78 8.95 -9.92 0.51
C GLU A 78 9.07 -9.81 -1.03
N HIS A 79 8.11 -9.16 -1.68
CA HIS A 79 8.12 -8.88 -3.12
C HIS A 79 8.72 -7.50 -3.41
N ALA A 80 9.43 -7.40 -4.54
CA ALA A 80 9.97 -6.15 -5.05
C ALA A 80 8.87 -5.11 -5.27
N LEU A 81 9.26 -3.84 -5.16
CA LEU A 81 8.44 -2.75 -5.69
C LEU A 81 8.30 -2.93 -7.20
N THR A 82 7.12 -2.62 -7.72
CA THR A 82 6.92 -2.50 -9.16
C THR A 82 7.69 -1.29 -9.70
N GLU A 83 8.11 -1.34 -10.96
CA GLU A 83 8.81 -0.20 -11.62
C GLU A 83 8.00 1.10 -11.57
N TYR A 84 6.67 0.98 -11.49
CA TYR A 84 5.75 2.09 -11.29
C TYR A 84 5.38 2.22 -9.82
N GLU A 85 5.56 3.42 -9.25
CA GLU A 85 5.11 3.72 -7.90
C GLU A 85 3.58 3.83 -7.88
N HIS A 86 2.92 2.87 -7.23
CA HIS A 86 1.46 2.83 -7.15
C HIS A 86 0.94 4.05 -6.34
N PRO A 87 0.00 4.87 -6.88
CA PRO A 87 -0.46 6.10 -6.21
C PRO A 87 -0.97 5.87 -4.78
N ALA A 88 -1.75 4.82 -4.54
CA ALA A 88 -2.23 4.50 -3.19
C ALA A 88 -1.10 4.13 -2.20
N PHE A 89 0.01 3.56 -2.70
CA PHE A 89 1.17 3.29 -1.86
C PHE A 89 1.86 4.61 -1.47
N GLN A 90 2.03 5.53 -2.42
CA GLN A 90 2.56 6.86 -2.14
C GLN A 90 1.69 7.65 -1.17
N ASP A 91 0.38 7.66 -1.39
CA ASP A 91 -0.57 8.30 -0.48
C ASP A 91 -0.48 7.71 0.94
N ARG A 92 -0.26 6.39 1.06
CA ARG A 92 -0.07 5.73 2.34
C ARG A 92 1.23 6.16 3.03
N LEU A 93 2.34 6.28 2.30
CA LEU A 93 3.62 6.75 2.86
C LEU A 93 3.52 8.20 3.36
N LEU A 94 2.84 9.06 2.61
CA LEU A 94 2.56 10.44 3.03
C LEU A 94 1.59 10.49 4.22
N ALA A 95 0.58 9.61 4.25
CA ALA A 95 -0.34 9.50 5.38
C ALA A 95 0.40 9.11 6.67
N TYR A 96 1.32 8.14 6.60
CA TYR A 96 2.16 7.81 7.76
C TYR A 96 2.94 9.01 8.27
N GLY A 97 3.62 9.76 7.39
CA GLY A 97 4.33 10.98 7.80
C GLY A 97 3.41 11.97 8.51
N ARG A 98 2.23 12.27 7.95
CA ARG A 98 1.27 13.20 8.56
C ARG A 98 0.71 12.71 9.89
N GLU A 99 0.35 11.44 10.00
CA GLU A 99 -0.22 10.86 11.22
C GLU A 99 0.81 10.80 12.35
N MET A 100 2.02 10.35 12.04
CA MET A 100 3.14 10.33 12.98
C MET A 100 3.45 11.74 13.47
N GLY A 101 3.56 12.73 12.57
CA GLY A 101 3.82 14.12 12.94
C GLY A 101 2.78 14.71 13.91
N ARG A 102 1.50 14.33 13.75
CA ARG A 102 0.41 14.78 14.65
C ARG A 102 0.50 14.17 16.05
N VAL A 103 0.98 12.93 16.17
CA VAL A 103 1.03 12.20 17.45
C VAL A 103 2.36 12.45 18.17
N LEU A 104 3.44 12.72 17.42
CA LEU A 104 4.80 12.86 17.94
C LEU A 104 4.95 13.75 19.18
N PRO A 105 4.33 14.95 19.28
CA PRO A 105 4.47 15.81 20.46
C PRO A 105 3.91 15.20 21.76
N LYS A 106 3.08 14.17 21.65
CA LYS A 106 2.45 13.45 22.78
C LYS A 106 3.29 12.28 23.28
N LEU A 107 4.30 11.85 22.50
CA LEU A 107 5.13 10.69 22.82
C LEU A 107 6.41 11.11 23.55
N ARG A 108 6.77 10.34 24.58
CA ARG A 108 7.93 10.62 25.45
C ARG A 108 8.91 9.46 25.56
N GLU A 109 8.43 8.25 25.32
CA GLU A 109 9.20 7.02 25.50
C GLU A 109 9.57 6.41 24.16
N THR A 110 10.72 5.74 24.13
CA THR A 110 11.13 4.92 23.00
C THR A 110 10.22 3.70 22.90
N HIS A 111 9.78 3.39 21.69
CA HIS A 111 8.97 2.20 21.45
C HIS A 111 9.84 0.94 21.64
N PRO A 112 9.38 -0.07 22.41
CA PRO A 112 10.20 -1.23 22.79
C PRO A 112 10.67 -2.09 21.61
N SER A 113 10.07 -1.94 20.44
CA SER A 113 10.53 -2.61 19.22
C SER A 113 11.97 -2.25 18.84
N TRP A 114 12.46 -1.06 19.20
CA TRP A 114 13.82 -0.66 18.86
C TRP A 114 14.85 -1.53 19.56
N ASP A 115 14.68 -1.78 20.86
CA ASP A 115 15.55 -2.67 21.62
C ASP A 115 15.51 -4.10 21.05
N LEU A 116 14.32 -4.56 20.63
CA LEU A 116 14.15 -5.86 20.01
C LEU A 116 14.96 -6.00 18.71
N TYR A 117 14.81 -5.06 17.76
CA TYR A 117 15.46 -5.17 16.44
C TYR A 117 16.95 -4.80 16.47
N LEU A 118 17.39 -4.01 17.45
CA LEU A 118 18.80 -3.66 17.63
C LEU A 118 19.58 -4.68 18.48
N ASP A 119 18.92 -5.62 19.15
CA ASP A 119 19.59 -6.74 19.85
C ASP A 119 20.37 -7.60 18.84
N PRO A 120 21.71 -7.77 19.00
CA PRO A 120 22.52 -8.66 18.15
C PRO A 120 22.05 -10.12 18.10
N ARG A 121 21.23 -10.53 19.06
CA ARG A 121 20.65 -11.88 19.14
C ARG A 121 19.27 -11.97 18.50
N PHE A 122 18.73 -10.86 17.98
CA PHE A 122 17.46 -10.86 17.27
C PHE A 122 17.52 -11.85 16.10
N SER A 123 16.47 -12.66 16.00
CA SER A 123 16.22 -13.53 14.87
C SER A 123 14.74 -13.44 14.55
N LYS A 124 14.41 -13.15 13.28
CA LYS A 124 13.01 -13.07 12.83
C LYS A 124 12.34 -14.43 13.10
N PRO A 125 11.32 -14.49 13.98
CA PRO A 125 10.69 -15.76 14.28
C PRO A 125 9.96 -16.29 13.04
N ALA A 126 10.05 -17.60 12.82
CA ALA A 126 9.18 -18.26 11.85
C ALA A 126 7.74 -18.19 12.37
N VAL A 127 6.88 -17.43 11.69
CA VAL A 127 5.47 -17.32 12.03
C VAL A 127 4.79 -18.64 11.65
N ARG A 128 4.28 -19.37 12.64
CA ARG A 128 3.47 -20.58 12.41
C ARG A 128 1.99 -20.21 12.50
N GLY A 129 1.21 -20.53 11.47
CA GLY A 129 -0.22 -20.22 11.42
C GLY A 129 -0.56 -18.83 10.87
N GLU A 130 0.33 -18.24 10.05
CA GLU A 130 0.01 -17.02 9.31
C GLU A 130 -1.11 -17.27 8.29
N VAL A 131 -2.11 -16.39 8.27
CA VAL A 131 -3.11 -16.35 7.20
C VAL A 131 -2.45 -15.68 6.00
N GLN A 132 -2.14 -16.48 4.99
CA GLN A 132 -1.62 -15.98 3.72
C GLN A 132 -2.62 -15.02 3.05
N PRO A 133 -2.17 -14.12 2.14
CA PRO A 133 -3.05 -13.22 1.42
C PRO A 133 -4.22 -13.96 0.79
N LEU A 134 -5.44 -13.61 1.21
CA LEU A 134 -6.67 -14.25 0.71
C LEU A 134 -6.94 -13.85 -0.75
N ILE A 135 -6.75 -12.57 -1.05
CA ILE A 135 -6.85 -12.03 -2.40
C ILE A 135 -5.50 -12.24 -3.09
N THR A 136 -5.48 -13.08 -4.11
CA THR A 136 -4.28 -13.39 -4.90
C THR A 136 -4.27 -12.69 -6.26
N SER A 137 -5.38 -12.05 -6.64
CA SER A 137 -5.41 -11.20 -7.82
C SER A 137 -4.47 -10.00 -7.63
N THR A 138 -3.83 -9.59 -8.71
CA THR A 138 -2.95 -8.42 -8.79
C THR A 138 -3.43 -7.50 -9.90
N TRP A 139 -4.74 -7.23 -9.90
CA TRP A 139 -5.39 -6.42 -10.92
C TRP A 139 -4.96 -4.95 -10.84
N ASN A 140 -4.98 -4.29 -11.99
CA ASN A 140 -4.53 -2.90 -12.12
C ASN A 140 -5.65 -2.04 -12.73
N GLN A 141 -5.42 -0.75 -12.86
CA GLN A 141 -6.37 0.20 -13.46
C GLN A 141 -6.24 0.28 -14.99
N SER A 142 -5.09 -0.12 -15.53
CA SER A 142 -4.76 -0.21 -16.97
C SER A 142 -3.40 -0.91 -17.13
N PRO A 143 -2.96 -1.26 -18.36
CA PRO A 143 -3.79 -1.53 -19.55
C PRO A 143 -4.61 -2.82 -19.36
N TYR A 144 -5.45 -3.16 -20.35
CA TYR A 144 -6.34 -4.34 -20.36
C TYR A 144 -7.53 -4.28 -19.39
N TYR A 145 -7.29 -3.94 -18.13
CA TYR A 145 -8.32 -3.84 -17.08
C TYR A 145 -9.40 -2.79 -17.42
N ASN A 146 -9.04 -1.75 -18.16
CA ASN A 146 -9.94 -0.69 -18.61
C ASN A 146 -10.39 -0.83 -20.08
N ASP A 147 -10.38 -2.04 -20.66
CA ASP A 147 -10.74 -2.23 -22.07
C ASP A 147 -12.19 -1.82 -22.41
N LEU A 148 -13.14 -1.94 -21.48
CA LEU A 148 -14.53 -1.52 -21.65
C LEU A 148 -14.86 -0.13 -21.11
N PHE A 149 -13.85 0.59 -20.61
CA PHE A 149 -14.03 1.93 -20.06
C PHE A 149 -14.11 2.99 -21.18
N PRO A 150 -14.82 4.11 -20.92
CA PRO A 150 -14.96 5.16 -21.92
C PRO A 150 -13.62 5.82 -22.24
N LYS A 151 -13.54 6.41 -23.43
CA LYS A 151 -12.46 7.33 -23.81
C LYS A 151 -12.88 8.76 -23.47
N PHE A 152 -11.92 9.61 -23.13
CA PHE A 152 -12.16 11.05 -23.01
C PHE A 152 -12.47 11.66 -24.37
N SER A 153 -13.49 12.50 -24.42
CA SER A 153 -13.95 13.16 -25.64
C SER A 153 -12.79 13.84 -26.40
N GLY A 154 -12.69 13.56 -27.69
CA GLY A 154 -11.62 14.08 -28.55
C GLY A 154 -10.24 13.43 -28.35
N THR A 155 -10.13 12.34 -27.58
CA THR A 155 -8.87 11.62 -27.33
C THR A 155 -9.00 10.11 -27.56
N ASP A 156 -7.87 9.42 -27.72
CA ASP A 156 -7.80 7.95 -27.71
C ASP A 156 -7.54 7.36 -26.32
N THR A 157 -7.45 8.20 -25.29
CA THR A 157 -7.14 7.80 -23.92
C THR A 157 -8.37 7.26 -23.23
N LYS A 158 -8.32 5.98 -22.81
CA LYS A 158 -9.35 5.38 -21.95
C LYS A 158 -9.19 5.86 -20.51
N ALA A 159 -10.32 6.06 -19.83
CA ALA A 159 -10.32 6.32 -18.40
C ALA A 159 -9.68 5.15 -17.63
N TYR A 160 -9.00 5.46 -16.53
CA TYR A 160 -8.52 4.43 -15.61
C TYR A 160 -9.70 3.75 -14.93
N ALA A 161 -9.51 2.49 -14.50
CA ALA A 161 -10.59 1.78 -13.83
C ALA A 161 -11.05 2.46 -12.52
N GLY A 162 -10.13 3.16 -11.83
CA GLY A 162 -10.32 3.70 -10.49
C GLY A 162 -9.94 2.68 -9.42
N CYS A 163 -9.26 3.13 -8.37
CA CYS A 163 -8.81 2.25 -7.28
C CYS A 163 -9.98 1.55 -6.56
N VAL A 164 -11.11 2.24 -6.39
CA VAL A 164 -12.33 1.69 -5.79
C VAL A 164 -12.88 0.53 -6.62
N ALA A 165 -12.99 0.70 -7.94
CA ALA A 165 -13.48 -0.37 -8.82
C ALA A 165 -12.54 -1.58 -8.82
N VAL A 166 -11.23 -1.36 -8.79
CA VAL A 166 -10.23 -2.45 -8.67
C VAL A 166 -10.38 -3.18 -7.34
N VAL A 167 -10.54 -2.48 -6.22
CA VAL A 167 -10.78 -3.12 -4.90
C VAL A 167 -12.07 -3.93 -4.91
N MET A 168 -13.18 -3.36 -5.41
CA MET A 168 -14.45 -4.07 -5.54
C MET A 168 -14.32 -5.32 -6.40
N GLY A 169 -13.74 -5.19 -7.59
CA GLY A 169 -13.57 -6.30 -8.52
C GLY A 169 -12.74 -7.43 -7.91
N GLN A 170 -11.65 -7.12 -7.21
CA GLN A 170 -10.83 -8.13 -6.55
C GLN A 170 -11.54 -8.82 -5.39
N LEU A 171 -12.35 -8.09 -4.60
CA LEU A 171 -13.18 -8.67 -3.54
C LEU A 171 -14.27 -9.59 -4.11
N ILE A 172 -15.01 -9.11 -5.11
CA ILE A 172 -16.05 -9.87 -5.81
C ILE A 172 -15.45 -11.14 -6.43
N ARG A 173 -14.28 -11.01 -7.07
CA ARG A 173 -13.54 -12.14 -7.63
C ARG A 173 -13.06 -13.13 -6.58
N TYR A 174 -12.66 -12.67 -5.39
CA TYR A 174 -12.24 -13.56 -4.31
C TYR A 174 -13.39 -14.43 -3.81
N TYR A 175 -14.58 -13.85 -3.64
CA TYR A 175 -15.78 -14.60 -3.23
C TYR A 175 -16.43 -15.38 -4.37
N GLU A 176 -16.10 -15.06 -5.64
CA GLU A 176 -16.74 -15.63 -6.82
C GLU A 176 -18.28 -15.52 -6.75
N HIS A 177 -18.75 -14.37 -6.25
CA HIS A 177 -20.15 -14.09 -6.00
C HIS A 177 -20.48 -12.63 -6.33
N PRO A 178 -21.62 -12.37 -7.01
CA PRO A 178 -22.67 -13.31 -7.39
C PRO A 178 -22.41 -14.00 -8.73
N SER A 179 -23.00 -15.17 -9.01
CA SER A 179 -22.91 -15.78 -10.35
C SER A 179 -23.57 -14.92 -11.45
N ARG A 180 -24.54 -14.09 -11.06
CA ARG A 180 -25.25 -13.15 -11.91
C ARG A 180 -25.58 -11.90 -11.09
N GLY A 181 -25.27 -10.72 -11.60
CA GLY A 181 -25.51 -9.47 -10.88
C GLY A 181 -27.00 -9.13 -10.78
N ILE A 182 -27.32 -8.10 -9.98
CA ILE A 182 -28.70 -7.67 -9.72
C ILE A 182 -28.94 -6.24 -10.23
N GLY A 183 -30.07 -6.06 -10.92
CA GLY A 183 -30.53 -4.75 -11.35
C GLY A 183 -29.68 -4.09 -12.45
N ARG A 184 -29.84 -2.78 -12.56
CA ARG A 184 -29.19 -1.92 -13.57
C ARG A 184 -28.92 -0.56 -12.95
N LYS A 185 -27.87 0.09 -13.39
CA LYS A 185 -27.56 1.46 -12.97
C LYS A 185 -27.08 2.28 -14.16
N SER A 186 -27.42 3.56 -14.16
CA SER A 186 -26.90 4.55 -15.09
C SER A 186 -26.70 5.88 -14.39
N TYR A 187 -25.68 6.62 -14.78
CA TYR A 187 -25.45 7.99 -14.33
C TYR A 187 -24.75 8.77 -15.43
N TYR A 188 -24.86 10.10 -15.36
CA TYR A 188 -24.11 10.98 -16.24
C TYR A 188 -22.79 11.34 -15.58
N ASP A 189 -21.68 10.97 -16.21
CA ASP A 189 -20.36 11.40 -15.78
C ASP A 189 -20.03 12.75 -16.41
N ALA A 190 -20.03 13.80 -15.58
CA ALA A 190 -19.67 15.15 -16.00
C ALA A 190 -18.18 15.28 -16.35
N GLY A 191 -17.30 14.43 -15.77
CA GLY A 191 -15.87 14.45 -16.05
C GLY A 191 -15.52 13.96 -17.45
N ASN A 192 -16.24 12.94 -17.94
CA ASN A 192 -16.10 12.40 -19.29
C ASN A 192 -17.17 12.89 -20.29
N ASP A 193 -18.13 13.70 -19.86
CA ASP A 193 -19.28 14.17 -20.65
C ASP A 193 -20.03 12.99 -21.32
N SER A 194 -20.40 11.99 -20.51
CA SER A 194 -20.93 10.73 -21.03
C SER A 194 -21.98 10.09 -20.12
N LEU A 195 -23.05 9.54 -20.73
CA LEU A 195 -23.98 8.66 -20.03
C LEU A 195 -23.38 7.26 -19.94
N LEU A 196 -23.18 6.77 -18.71
CA LEU A 196 -22.65 5.43 -18.44
C LEU A 196 -23.75 4.51 -17.91
N VAL A 197 -23.74 3.26 -18.35
CA VAL A 197 -24.83 2.30 -18.07
C VAL A 197 -24.26 0.91 -17.82
N ALA A 198 -24.68 0.28 -16.72
CA ALA A 198 -24.35 -1.09 -16.36
C ALA A 198 -25.62 -1.93 -16.20
N TRP A 199 -25.63 -3.08 -16.89
CA TRP A 199 -26.70 -4.07 -16.83
C TRP A 199 -26.21 -5.31 -16.05
N PHE A 200 -26.31 -5.26 -14.73
CA PHE A 200 -25.82 -6.33 -13.85
C PHE A 200 -26.71 -7.58 -14.00
N ASP A 201 -28.03 -7.37 -14.08
CA ASP A 201 -29.06 -8.39 -14.22
C ASP A 201 -28.95 -9.25 -15.48
N THR A 202 -28.19 -8.86 -16.49
CA THR A 202 -27.97 -9.65 -17.71
C THR A 202 -26.56 -10.24 -17.79
N THR A 203 -25.70 -9.95 -16.79
CA THR A 203 -24.31 -10.39 -16.77
C THR A 203 -24.15 -11.66 -15.95
N VAL A 204 -23.67 -12.72 -16.58
CA VAL A 204 -23.21 -13.94 -15.90
C VAL A 204 -21.69 -13.88 -15.81
N TYR A 205 -21.15 -13.88 -14.59
CA TYR A 205 -19.72 -13.75 -14.37
C TYR A 205 -19.02 -15.09 -14.51
N ARG A 206 -18.08 -15.18 -15.45
CA ARG A 206 -17.28 -16.38 -15.72
C ARG A 206 -15.98 -16.31 -14.94
N TRP A 207 -16.03 -16.65 -13.65
CA TRP A 207 -14.88 -16.57 -12.75
C TRP A 207 -13.67 -17.38 -13.23
N GLU A 208 -13.92 -18.50 -13.92
CA GLU A 208 -12.90 -19.33 -14.57
C GLU A 208 -12.10 -18.57 -15.64
N ASN A 209 -12.70 -17.53 -16.22
CA ASN A 209 -12.09 -16.65 -17.22
C ASN A 209 -11.51 -15.37 -16.61
N MET A 210 -11.44 -15.25 -15.29
CA MET A 210 -10.86 -14.10 -14.60
C MET A 210 -9.55 -14.51 -13.90
N PRO A 211 -8.41 -14.54 -14.62
CA PRO A 211 -7.12 -14.90 -14.04
C PRO A 211 -6.67 -13.90 -12.96
N ALA A 212 -5.70 -14.31 -12.13
CA ALA A 212 -5.13 -13.48 -11.09
C ALA A 212 -4.48 -12.18 -11.63
N SER A 213 -4.01 -12.18 -12.88
CA SER A 213 -3.48 -11.00 -13.55
C SER A 213 -3.73 -11.05 -15.07
N LEU A 214 -3.76 -9.86 -15.67
CA LEU A 214 -3.75 -9.68 -17.13
C LEU A 214 -2.37 -9.23 -17.61
N ASN A 215 -1.98 -9.70 -18.78
CA ASN A 215 -0.75 -9.35 -19.47
C ASN A 215 -0.94 -9.41 -21.00
N ALA A 216 0.13 -9.17 -21.76
CA ALA A 216 0.08 -9.17 -23.22
C ALA A 216 -0.37 -10.50 -23.86
N GLY A 217 -0.23 -11.62 -23.16
CA GLY A 217 -0.69 -12.94 -23.58
C GLY A 217 -2.13 -13.28 -23.16
N SER A 218 -2.80 -12.41 -22.39
CA SER A 218 -4.17 -12.65 -21.96
C SER A 218 -5.14 -12.66 -23.16
N THR A 219 -6.07 -13.61 -23.15
CA THR A 219 -7.05 -13.75 -24.23
C THR A 219 -8.05 -12.58 -24.20
N ARG A 220 -8.67 -12.28 -25.35
CA ARG A 220 -9.73 -11.28 -25.42
C ARG A 220 -10.86 -11.56 -24.43
N SER A 221 -11.24 -12.84 -24.25
CA SER A 221 -12.27 -13.22 -23.29
C SER A 221 -11.88 -12.87 -21.86
N GLN A 222 -10.64 -13.16 -21.44
CA GLN A 222 -10.18 -12.83 -20.08
C GLN A 222 -10.16 -11.32 -19.84
N ILE A 223 -9.67 -10.55 -20.82
CA ILE A 223 -9.66 -9.09 -20.77
C ILE A 223 -11.09 -8.54 -20.65
N THR A 224 -12.01 -9.03 -21.48
CA THR A 224 -13.41 -8.59 -21.49
C THR A 224 -14.13 -8.93 -20.20
N GLU A 225 -13.95 -10.12 -19.63
CA GLU A 225 -14.62 -10.51 -18.37
C GLU A 225 -14.15 -9.65 -17.19
N ILE A 226 -12.84 -9.48 -17.01
CA ILE A 226 -12.30 -8.64 -15.93
C ILE A 226 -12.67 -7.17 -16.15
N SER A 227 -12.51 -6.65 -17.37
CA SER A 227 -12.84 -5.25 -17.66
C SER A 227 -14.33 -4.96 -17.48
N ARG A 228 -15.21 -5.91 -17.80
CA ARG A 228 -16.66 -5.79 -17.54
C ARG A 228 -16.95 -5.69 -16.06
N LEU A 229 -16.37 -6.58 -15.25
CA LEU A 229 -16.55 -6.55 -13.80
C LEU A 229 -16.07 -5.22 -13.20
N LEU A 230 -14.90 -4.73 -13.63
CA LEU A 230 -14.38 -3.45 -13.17
C LEU A 230 -15.24 -2.27 -13.63
N TYR A 231 -15.70 -2.27 -14.88
CA TYR A 231 -16.59 -1.23 -15.39
C TYR A 231 -17.92 -1.19 -14.62
N GLN A 232 -18.51 -2.35 -14.38
CA GLN A 232 -19.73 -2.49 -13.57
C GLN A 232 -19.49 -2.01 -12.14
N SER A 233 -18.34 -2.33 -11.56
CA SER A 233 -17.95 -1.83 -10.24
C SER A 233 -17.87 -0.30 -10.24
N ALA A 234 -17.23 0.30 -11.25
CA ALA A 234 -17.14 1.75 -11.38
C ALA A 234 -18.52 2.43 -11.55
N VAL A 235 -19.40 1.88 -12.40
CA VAL A 235 -20.75 2.41 -12.59
C VAL A 235 -21.60 2.27 -11.32
N SER A 236 -21.42 1.20 -10.55
CA SER A 236 -22.16 0.98 -9.31
C SER A 236 -21.93 2.07 -8.26
N VAL A 237 -20.75 2.70 -8.30
CA VAL A 237 -20.33 3.77 -7.38
C VAL A 237 -20.31 5.17 -8.01
N GLU A 238 -20.91 5.34 -9.20
CA GLU A 238 -20.96 6.63 -9.90
C GLU A 238 -19.58 7.28 -10.06
N MET A 239 -18.60 6.47 -10.47
CA MET A 239 -17.20 6.88 -10.61
C MET A 239 -17.04 8.17 -11.42
N GLU A 240 -16.34 9.16 -10.87
CA GLU A 240 -15.96 10.35 -11.61
C GLU A 240 -14.68 10.05 -12.41
N PHE A 241 -14.76 10.01 -13.73
CA PHE A 241 -13.60 9.77 -14.58
C PHE A 241 -12.92 11.08 -14.97
N LYS A 242 -11.61 11.17 -14.73
CA LYS A 242 -10.75 12.30 -15.11
C LYS A 242 -9.49 11.80 -15.80
N THR A 243 -8.85 12.69 -16.56
CA THR A 243 -7.62 12.36 -17.30
C THR A 243 -6.43 12.04 -16.40
N ASP A 244 -6.46 12.50 -15.14
CA ASP A 244 -5.43 12.30 -14.13
C ASP A 244 -5.76 11.20 -13.10
N GLY A 245 -6.97 10.62 -13.14
CA GLY A 245 -7.40 9.63 -12.17
C GLY A 245 -8.90 9.36 -12.22
N SER A 246 -9.39 8.39 -11.46
CA SER A 246 -10.81 8.08 -11.39
C SER A 246 -11.21 7.86 -9.94
N TYR A 247 -12.27 8.55 -9.52
CA TYR A 247 -12.57 8.80 -8.11
C TYR A 247 -13.97 8.34 -7.75
N ALA A 248 -14.10 7.67 -6.61
CA ALA A 248 -15.38 7.31 -6.01
C ALA A 248 -15.22 7.26 -4.49
N SER A 249 -16.32 7.36 -3.74
CA SER A 249 -16.28 7.35 -2.28
C SER A 249 -16.28 5.92 -1.72
N TYR A 250 -15.75 5.78 -0.50
CA TYR A 250 -15.83 4.53 0.25
C TYR A 250 -17.27 4.19 0.66
N ASP A 251 -18.09 5.20 0.95
CA ASP A 251 -19.49 5.01 1.35
C ASP A 251 -20.33 4.46 0.19
N ASP A 252 -20.10 4.95 -1.03
CA ASP A 252 -20.76 4.42 -2.23
C ASP A 252 -20.34 2.97 -2.50
N MET A 253 -19.07 2.64 -2.27
CA MET A 253 -18.58 1.27 -2.36
C MET A 253 -19.31 0.36 -1.38
N LEU A 254 -19.41 0.76 -0.10
CA LEU A 254 -20.12 -0.03 0.91
C LEU A 254 -21.58 -0.24 0.53
N TYR A 255 -22.26 0.81 0.08
CA TYR A 255 -23.65 0.73 -0.34
C TYR A 255 -23.80 -0.20 -1.55
N ALA A 256 -22.99 -0.02 -2.59
CA ALA A 256 -23.04 -0.83 -3.80
C ALA A 256 -22.82 -2.33 -3.50
N MET A 257 -21.87 -2.66 -2.62
CA MET A 257 -21.57 -4.06 -2.25
C MET A 257 -22.72 -4.78 -1.52
N THR A 258 -23.72 -4.06 -0.99
CA THR A 258 -24.93 -4.70 -0.41
C THR A 258 -25.94 -5.16 -1.45
N GLY A 259 -25.88 -4.60 -2.67
CA GLY A 259 -26.84 -4.83 -3.74
C GLY A 259 -26.30 -5.61 -4.93
N TYR A 260 -25.07 -6.13 -4.84
CA TYR A 260 -24.39 -6.87 -5.92
C TYR A 260 -24.91 -8.30 -6.09
#